data_AF-A0AAN0IZ11-F1
#
_entry.id   AF-A0AAN0IZ11-F1
#
_cell.length_a   1.000
_cell.length_b   1.000
_cell.length_c   1.000
_cell.angle_alpha   90.00
_cell.angle_beta   90.00
_cell.angle_gamma   90.00
#
_symmetry.space_group_name_H-M   'P 1'
#
loop_
_entity.id
_entity.type
_entity.pdbx_description
1 polymer ?
#
loop_
_entity_poly.entity_id
_entity_poly.type
_entity_poly.pdbx_seq_one_letter_code
_entity_poly.pdbx_strand_id
1 'polypeptide(L)'
;MSRLVNYEVASLKRQIARYQQQQKESTRKANDSQTNARSLKIKFEEQCQEFGIEGKDVHSELTQVLSTQLPVLFTQVESLVVHVQSALEYYQTFRESTVSSESQVLSLLSFFIKNGNVTVYEWKNGIPPPLSTDPNVKTEPESSPSDNNGELEIDWGDLGGIGEGGEPSGDIDFGDGDIDYDISLEQVDLTGITIEDGGNSLGTVSQYPTVLEDFNTRNMLLDDLMELFEFTKQRINETVGRGEGGGGGGFVLQVDLPSSVQGYSSKDIEEMSCNVSSVIDSLTNKKSQQLLLMLGSQSYLDRLSSQLIRQQELSRRASSLVSEYTYKIKEASELQTECEGSLSLLVADVKKIKIMVSKEISKKYNDRIVNITGDINQLF
;
A
#
# COMPACT_ATOMS: atom_id res chain seq x y z
N MET A 1 47.51 48.21 -7.77
CA MET A 1 46.48 48.33 -6.70
C MET A 1 45.06 48.34 -7.25
N SER A 2 44.70 49.22 -8.20
CA SER A 2 43.33 49.22 -8.77
C SER A 2 42.90 47.88 -9.38
N ARG A 3 43.78 47.18 -10.12
CA ARG A 3 43.48 45.83 -10.66
C ARG A 3 43.17 44.78 -9.57
N LEU A 4 44.01 44.71 -8.54
CA LEU A 4 43.87 43.76 -7.41
C LEU A 4 42.55 43.98 -6.66
N VAL A 5 42.19 45.24 -6.40
CA VAL A 5 40.99 45.60 -5.63
C VAL A 5 39.72 45.46 -6.47
N ASN A 6 39.72 45.96 -7.70
CA ASN A 6 38.49 46.07 -8.50
C ASN A 6 38.16 44.78 -9.26
N TYR A 7 39.13 43.90 -9.51
CA TYR A 7 38.92 42.67 -10.27
C TYR A 7 39.12 41.43 -9.42
N GLU A 8 40.28 41.25 -8.79
CA GLU A 8 40.63 39.98 -8.12
C GLU A 8 39.90 39.81 -6.77
N VAL A 9 39.88 40.85 -5.92
CA VAL A 9 39.09 40.80 -4.68
C VAL A 9 37.60 40.72 -4.99
N ALA A 10 37.12 41.47 -5.97
CA ALA A 10 35.72 41.45 -6.38
C ALA A 10 35.30 40.09 -6.97
N SER A 11 36.16 39.42 -7.75
CA SER A 11 35.87 38.11 -8.32
C SER A 11 35.82 37.03 -7.25
N LEU A 12 36.75 37.02 -6.29
CA LEU A 12 36.75 36.07 -5.17
C LEU A 12 35.50 36.27 -4.29
N LYS A 13 35.12 37.51 -3.98
CA LYS A 13 33.88 37.81 -3.25
C LYS A 13 32.63 37.29 -4.00
N ARG A 14 32.58 37.43 -5.33
CA ARG A 14 31.48 36.89 -6.15
C ARG A 14 31.48 35.36 -6.15
N GLN A 15 32.63 34.70 -6.21
CA GLN A 15 32.73 33.25 -6.13
C GLN A 15 32.26 32.72 -4.77
N ILE A 16 32.69 33.34 -3.67
CA ILE A 16 32.21 33.01 -2.32
C ILE A 16 30.68 33.13 -2.22
N ALA A 17 30.12 34.24 -2.72
CA ALA A 17 28.66 34.43 -2.71
C ALA A 17 27.91 33.36 -3.53
N ARG A 18 28.48 32.91 -4.67
CA ARG A 18 27.91 31.81 -5.47
C ARG A 18 27.93 30.50 -4.70
N TYR A 19 29.05 30.14 -4.06
CA TYR A 19 29.14 28.91 -3.26
C TYR A 19 28.20 28.95 -2.06
N GLN A 20 28.04 30.09 -1.40
CA GLN A 20 27.07 30.26 -0.31
C GLN A 20 25.63 30.09 -0.79
N GLN A 21 25.29 30.62 -1.98
CA GLN A 21 23.97 30.42 -2.58
C GLN A 21 23.73 28.95 -2.94
N GLN A 22 24.71 28.28 -3.54
CA GLN A 22 24.66 26.86 -3.89
C GLN A 22 24.48 25.98 -2.65
N GLN A 23 25.18 26.28 -1.55
CA GLN A 23 25.01 25.58 -0.28
C GLN A 23 23.60 25.77 0.29
N LYS A 24 23.07 27.00 0.28
CA LYS A 24 21.72 27.28 0.78
C LYS A 24 20.64 26.53 -0.01
N GLU A 25 20.75 26.51 -1.33
CA GLU A 25 19.80 25.80 -2.19
C GLU A 25 19.92 24.28 -2.01
N SER A 26 21.15 23.74 -2.00
CA SER A 26 21.39 22.31 -1.79
C SER A 26 20.93 21.86 -0.40
N THR A 27 21.07 22.71 0.63
CA THR A 27 20.58 22.43 1.99
C THR A 27 19.06 22.36 2.01
N ARG A 28 18.38 23.28 1.33
CA ARG A 28 16.92 23.24 1.20
C ARG A 28 16.47 21.95 0.50
N LYS A 29 17.04 21.64 -0.66
CA LYS A 29 16.74 20.42 -1.43
C LYS A 29 17.05 19.13 -0.65
N ALA A 30 18.13 19.10 0.14
CA ALA A 30 18.47 17.99 1.02
C ALA A 30 17.41 17.79 2.12
N ASN A 31 16.97 18.86 2.77
CA ASN A 31 15.96 18.79 3.82
C ASN A 31 14.61 18.32 3.27
N ASP A 32 14.19 18.86 2.13
CA ASP A 32 12.94 18.46 1.46
C ASP A 32 12.99 16.99 1.01
N SER A 33 14.13 16.54 0.47
CA SER A 33 14.35 15.13 0.12
C SER A 33 14.38 14.23 1.36
N GLN A 34 14.90 14.73 2.49
CA GLN A 34 14.98 13.98 3.74
C GLN A 34 13.60 13.79 4.40
N THR A 35 12.76 14.82 4.40
CA THR A 35 11.38 14.68 4.91
C THR A 35 10.58 13.72 4.04
N ASN A 36 10.74 13.78 2.72
CA ASN A 36 10.13 12.84 1.78
C ASN A 36 10.64 11.39 1.97
N ALA A 37 11.96 11.20 2.10
CA ALA A 37 12.53 9.88 2.34
C ALA A 37 12.00 9.25 3.64
N ARG A 38 11.88 10.05 4.70
CA ARG A 38 11.31 9.60 5.99
C ARG A 38 9.84 9.24 5.87
N SER A 39 9.03 10.07 5.20
CA SER A 39 7.60 9.78 5.05
C SER A 39 7.35 8.53 4.22
N LEU A 40 8.08 8.33 3.11
CA LEU A 40 8.01 7.12 2.29
C LEU A 40 8.48 5.89 3.05
N LYS A 41 9.55 6.00 3.85
CA LYS A 41 10.05 4.91 4.67
C LYS A 41 9.03 4.48 5.72
N ILE A 42 8.43 5.45 6.44
CA ILE A 42 7.40 5.16 7.45
C ILE A 42 6.20 4.47 6.81
N LYS A 43 5.71 4.97 5.67
CA LYS A 43 4.59 4.34 4.94
C LYS A 43 4.90 2.89 4.54
N PHE A 44 6.10 2.64 4.03
CA PHE A 44 6.53 1.28 3.67
C PHE A 44 6.59 0.38 4.92
N GLU A 45 7.16 0.86 6.03
CA GLU A 45 7.23 0.11 7.29
C GLU A 45 5.84 -0.18 7.88
N GLU A 46 4.92 0.79 7.83
CA GLU A 46 3.53 0.61 8.25
C GLU A 46 2.82 -0.46 7.42
N GLN A 47 2.98 -0.45 6.09
CA GLN A 47 2.39 -1.47 5.23
C GLN A 47 3.02 -2.85 5.46
N CYS A 48 4.34 -2.93 5.64
CA CYS A 48 5.01 -4.18 6.01
C CYS A 48 4.49 -4.72 7.35
N GLN A 49 4.27 -3.85 8.35
CA GLN A 49 3.69 -4.24 9.64
C GLN A 49 2.25 -4.73 9.51
N GLU A 50 1.44 -4.12 8.65
CA GLU A 50 0.05 -4.56 8.38
C GLU A 50 0.01 -6.00 7.88
N PHE A 51 0.92 -6.37 6.98
CA PHE A 51 1.05 -7.74 6.48
C PHE A 51 1.90 -8.67 7.37
N GLY A 52 2.58 -8.14 8.39
CA GLY A 52 3.47 -8.90 9.27
C GLY A 52 4.74 -9.39 8.58
N ILE A 53 5.24 -8.63 7.59
CA ILE A 53 6.42 -8.95 6.79
C ILE A 53 7.62 -8.06 7.17
N GLU A 54 8.85 -8.50 6.88
CA GLU A 54 10.07 -7.74 7.13
C GLU A 54 10.41 -6.78 5.99
N GLY A 55 9.96 -7.10 4.76
CA GLY A 55 10.17 -6.29 3.57
C GLY A 55 11.51 -6.53 2.88
N LYS A 56 12.13 -7.71 3.06
CA LYS A 56 13.36 -8.09 2.35
C LYS A 56 13.04 -8.72 1.00
N ASP A 57 12.22 -9.75 1.01
CA ASP A 57 11.68 -10.37 -0.20
C ASP A 57 10.16 -10.41 -0.10
N VAL A 58 9.55 -9.29 -0.48
CA VAL A 58 8.12 -9.02 -0.27
C VAL A 58 7.24 -10.12 -0.84
N HIS A 59 7.59 -10.66 -2.02
CA HIS A 59 6.77 -11.67 -2.69
C HIS A 59 6.75 -12.99 -1.94
N SER A 60 7.93 -13.49 -1.55
CA SER A 60 8.04 -14.75 -0.81
C SER A 60 7.51 -14.63 0.62
N GLU A 61 7.74 -13.48 1.28
CA GLU A 61 7.21 -13.20 2.61
C GLU A 61 5.67 -13.13 2.60
N LEU A 62 5.04 -12.45 1.62
CA LEU A 62 3.58 -12.44 1.48
C LEU A 62 3.02 -13.84 1.21
N THR A 63 3.69 -14.63 0.37
CA THR A 63 3.29 -16.02 0.11
C THR A 63 3.42 -16.89 1.38
N GLN A 64 4.46 -16.66 2.19
CA GLN A 64 4.64 -17.34 3.47
C GLN A 64 3.58 -16.93 4.49
N VAL A 65 3.25 -15.64 4.58
CA VAL A 65 2.16 -15.13 5.41
C VAL A 65 0.84 -15.78 5.01
N LEU A 66 0.55 -15.87 3.71
CA LEU A 66 -0.63 -16.59 3.21
C LEU A 66 -0.62 -18.05 3.68
N SER A 67 0.48 -18.77 3.50
CA SER A 67 0.57 -20.18 3.88
C SER A 67 0.45 -20.45 5.39
N THR A 68 0.79 -19.48 6.24
CA THR A 68 0.83 -19.64 7.70
C THR A 68 -0.40 -19.07 8.39
N GLN A 69 -0.90 -17.91 7.96
CA GLN A 69 -2.03 -17.23 8.59
C GLN A 69 -3.38 -17.74 8.08
N LEU A 70 -3.46 -18.22 6.84
CA LEU A 70 -4.73 -18.70 6.27
C LEU A 70 -5.26 -19.96 7.00
N PRO A 71 -4.44 -20.98 7.32
CA PRO A 71 -4.93 -22.10 8.12
C PRO A 71 -5.40 -21.68 9.52
N VAL A 72 -4.70 -20.73 10.14
CA VAL A 72 -5.09 -20.18 11.46
C VAL A 72 -6.45 -19.49 11.39
N LEU A 73 -6.69 -18.71 10.33
CA LEU A 73 -7.99 -18.10 10.05
C LEU A 73 -9.08 -19.18 9.94
N PHE A 74 -8.86 -20.23 9.15
CA PHE A 74 -9.84 -21.28 8.95
C PHE A 74 -10.14 -22.05 10.24
N THR A 75 -9.13 -22.42 11.01
CA THR A 75 -9.33 -23.06 12.33
C THR A 75 -10.07 -22.14 13.31
N GLN A 76 -9.80 -20.83 13.28
CA GLN A 76 -10.54 -19.86 14.09
C GLN A 76 -12.02 -19.83 13.71
N VAL A 77 -12.34 -19.77 12.41
CA VAL A 77 -13.72 -19.80 11.92
C VAL A 77 -14.42 -21.09 12.32
N GLU A 78 -13.79 -22.25 12.13
CA GLU A 78 -14.33 -23.54 12.56
C GLU A 78 -14.66 -23.56 14.06
N SER A 79 -13.76 -23.03 14.89
CA SER A 79 -13.98 -22.99 16.34
C SER A 79 -15.15 -22.09 16.75
N LEU A 80 -15.37 -20.98 16.03
CA LEU A 80 -16.45 -20.05 16.32
C LEU A 80 -17.81 -20.57 15.82
N VAL A 81 -17.82 -21.24 14.66
CA VAL A 81 -19.08 -21.72 14.03
C VAL A 81 -19.78 -22.78 14.88
N VAL A 82 -19.06 -23.56 15.69
CA VAL A 82 -19.67 -24.51 16.64
C VAL A 82 -20.63 -23.81 17.61
N HIS A 83 -20.36 -22.56 17.98
CA HIS A 83 -21.21 -21.78 18.88
C HIS A 83 -22.47 -21.18 18.22
N VAL A 84 -22.59 -21.28 16.89
CA VAL A 84 -23.75 -20.82 16.11
C VAL A 84 -24.88 -21.86 16.09
N GLN A 85 -24.61 -23.11 16.50
CA GLN A 85 -25.58 -24.21 16.47
C GLN A 85 -26.90 -23.88 17.17
N SER A 86 -26.86 -23.20 18.33
CA SER A 86 -28.06 -22.83 19.07
C SER A 86 -28.93 -21.80 18.33
N ALA A 87 -28.30 -20.86 17.62
CA ALA A 87 -29.00 -19.88 16.79
C ALA A 87 -29.66 -20.56 15.58
N LEU A 88 -28.95 -21.52 14.95
CA LEU A 88 -29.47 -22.28 13.83
C LEU A 88 -30.69 -23.12 14.21
N GLU A 89 -30.64 -23.84 15.33
CA GLU A 89 -31.78 -24.60 15.85
C GLU A 89 -32.98 -23.71 16.16
N TYR A 90 -32.72 -22.53 16.74
CA TYR A 90 -33.75 -21.53 17.01
C TYR A 90 -34.43 -21.04 15.72
N TYR A 91 -33.64 -20.74 14.69
CA TYR A 91 -34.14 -20.32 13.38
C TYR A 91 -34.95 -21.41 12.69
N GLN A 92 -34.47 -22.66 12.68
CA GLN A 92 -35.16 -23.80 12.09
C GLN A 92 -36.52 -24.05 12.78
N THR A 93 -36.53 -24.07 14.11
CA THR A 93 -37.77 -24.26 14.90
C THR A 93 -38.77 -23.13 14.65
N PHE A 94 -38.30 -21.87 14.58
CA PHE A 94 -39.14 -20.71 14.26
C PHE A 94 -39.76 -20.85 12.86
N ARG A 95 -38.97 -21.24 11.86
CA ARG A 95 -39.44 -21.38 10.49
C ARG A 95 -40.45 -22.51 10.33
N GLU A 96 -40.18 -23.68 10.89
CA GLU A 96 -41.11 -24.82 10.86
C GLU A 96 -42.47 -24.45 11.46
N SER A 97 -42.49 -23.56 12.44
CA SER A 97 -43.74 -23.07 13.03
C SER A 97 -44.51 -22.07 12.17
N THR A 98 -43.83 -21.35 11.26
CA THR A 98 -44.40 -20.25 10.47
C THR A 98 -44.73 -20.66 9.04
N VAL A 99 -43.97 -21.62 8.48
CA VAL A 99 -44.05 -22.01 7.07
C VAL A 99 -44.11 -23.53 6.96
N SER A 100 -45.18 -24.08 6.37
CA SER A 100 -45.38 -25.53 6.16
C SER A 100 -44.52 -26.13 5.03
N SER A 101 -43.40 -25.51 4.66
CA SER A 101 -42.54 -25.97 3.57
C SER A 101 -41.33 -26.73 4.11
N GLU A 102 -41.09 -27.93 3.59
CA GLU A 102 -39.96 -28.80 3.97
C GLU A 102 -38.61 -28.39 3.38
N SER A 103 -38.49 -27.22 2.72
CA SER A 103 -37.21 -26.82 2.12
C SER A 103 -36.15 -26.62 3.19
N GLN A 104 -34.99 -27.24 2.99
CA GLN A 104 -33.81 -27.08 3.84
C GLN A 104 -33.29 -25.64 3.73
N VAL A 105 -33.05 -24.98 4.87
CA VAL A 105 -32.56 -23.59 4.93
C VAL A 105 -31.21 -23.55 5.60
N LEU A 106 -30.39 -22.57 5.23
CA LEU A 106 -29.02 -22.44 5.71
C LEU A 106 -28.27 -23.76 5.53
N SER A 107 -28.43 -24.37 4.36
CA SER A 107 -28.01 -25.76 4.10
C SER A 107 -26.49 -25.88 4.19
N LEU A 108 -25.77 -24.85 3.75
CA LEU A 108 -24.32 -24.83 3.81
C LEU A 108 -23.84 -24.59 5.24
N LEU A 109 -24.42 -23.63 5.97
CA LEU A 109 -24.10 -23.42 7.39
C LEU A 109 -24.37 -24.68 8.22
N SER A 110 -25.51 -25.34 8.00
CA SER A 110 -25.88 -26.59 8.68
C SER A 110 -24.89 -27.72 8.43
N PHE A 111 -24.37 -27.80 7.20
CA PHE A 111 -23.35 -28.77 6.83
C PHE A 111 -21.99 -28.41 7.43
N PHE A 112 -21.61 -27.14 7.35
CA PHE A 112 -20.33 -26.64 7.85
C PHE A 112 -20.19 -26.82 9.36
N ILE A 113 -21.25 -26.62 10.15
CA ILE A 113 -21.22 -26.89 11.61
C ILE A 113 -20.95 -28.37 11.92
N LYS A 114 -21.47 -29.29 11.09
CA LYS A 114 -21.34 -30.74 11.33
C LYS A 114 -20.01 -31.31 10.84
N ASN A 115 -19.55 -30.85 9.68
CA ASN A 115 -18.44 -31.44 8.95
C ASN A 115 -17.15 -30.61 9.04
N GLY A 116 -17.24 -29.32 9.40
CA GLY A 116 -16.11 -28.40 9.38
C GLY A 116 -15.75 -27.92 7.97
N ASN A 117 -14.53 -27.41 7.80
CA ASN A 117 -14.02 -26.91 6.53
C ASN A 117 -13.57 -28.06 5.60
N VAL A 118 -14.54 -28.80 5.07
CA VAL A 118 -14.33 -29.86 4.09
C VAL A 118 -14.26 -29.32 2.66
N THR A 119 -13.97 -30.20 1.70
CA THR A 119 -13.89 -29.82 0.28
C THR A 119 -15.26 -29.48 -0.31
N VAL A 120 -15.30 -28.57 -1.29
CA VAL A 120 -16.52 -28.24 -2.05
C VAL A 120 -17.05 -29.47 -2.78
N TYR A 121 -16.17 -30.39 -3.18
CA TYR A 121 -16.56 -31.67 -3.77
C TYR A 121 -17.35 -32.54 -2.78
N GLU A 122 -16.87 -32.65 -1.54
CA GLU A 122 -17.56 -33.39 -0.48
C GLU A 122 -18.91 -32.76 -0.13
N TRP A 123 -18.99 -31.43 -0.12
CA TRP A 123 -20.27 -30.72 0.02
C TRP A 123 -21.27 -31.08 -1.08
N LYS A 124 -20.84 -31.06 -2.35
CA LYS A 124 -21.73 -31.30 -3.50
C LYS A 124 -22.13 -32.77 -3.66
N ASN A 125 -21.21 -33.69 -3.37
CA ASN A 125 -21.37 -35.12 -3.69
C ASN A 125 -21.59 -36.01 -2.46
N GLY A 126 -21.40 -35.47 -1.25
CA GLY A 126 -21.53 -36.21 0.02
C GLY A 126 -20.42 -37.25 0.27
N ILE A 127 -19.38 -37.29 -0.58
CA ILE A 127 -18.27 -38.23 -0.51
C ILE A 127 -16.95 -37.45 -0.61
N PRO A 128 -15.93 -37.75 0.20
CA PRO A 128 -14.62 -37.14 0.07
C PRO A 128 -14.05 -37.33 -1.34
N PRO A 129 -13.28 -36.37 -1.85
CA PRO A 129 -12.67 -36.50 -3.16
C PRO A 129 -11.72 -37.70 -3.22
N PRO A 130 -11.57 -38.34 -4.40
CA PRO A 130 -10.59 -39.40 -4.57
C PRO A 130 -9.19 -38.85 -4.26
N LEU A 131 -8.46 -39.54 -3.38
CA LEU A 131 -7.06 -39.21 -3.04
C LEU A 131 -6.23 -39.21 -4.33
N SER A 132 -5.77 -38.04 -4.76
CA SER A 132 -4.91 -37.91 -5.94
C SER A 132 -3.51 -38.46 -5.64
N THR A 133 -3.33 -39.77 -5.82
CA THR A 133 -2.01 -40.35 -6.08
C THR A 133 -1.65 -40.07 -7.54
N ASP A 134 -1.09 -38.89 -7.81
CA ASP A 134 0.07 -38.66 -8.70
C ASP A 134 0.16 -37.19 -9.18
N PRO A 135 1.32 -36.52 -9.03
CA PRO A 135 1.50 -35.10 -9.37
C PRO A 135 1.78 -34.86 -10.87
N ASN A 136 1.34 -35.73 -11.79
CA ASN A 136 1.71 -35.61 -13.20
C ASN A 136 0.65 -36.14 -14.18
N VAL A 137 -0.57 -35.61 -14.11
CA VAL A 137 -1.53 -35.77 -15.21
C VAL A 137 -1.70 -34.43 -15.92
N LYS A 138 -1.14 -34.39 -17.13
CA LYS A 138 -1.34 -33.33 -18.11
C LYS A 138 -2.83 -33.23 -18.43
N THR A 139 -3.33 -32.01 -18.44
CA THR A 139 -4.63 -31.59 -18.93
C THR A 139 -4.90 -32.14 -20.33
N GLU A 140 -5.95 -32.95 -20.49
CA GLU A 140 -6.65 -33.08 -21.77
C GLU A 140 -7.83 -32.08 -21.76
N PRO A 141 -7.97 -31.22 -22.78
CA PRO A 141 -9.13 -30.34 -22.88
C PRO A 141 -10.31 -31.13 -23.43
N GLU A 142 -11.45 -31.11 -22.73
CA GLU A 142 -12.69 -31.65 -23.28
C GLU A 142 -13.14 -30.81 -24.49
N SER A 143 -13.23 -31.50 -25.62
CA SER A 143 -13.76 -31.02 -26.88
C SER A 143 -15.28 -30.78 -26.79
N SER A 144 -15.72 -29.57 -27.11
CA SER A 144 -17.08 -29.32 -27.59
C SER A 144 -17.02 -28.81 -29.05
N PRO A 145 -17.84 -29.36 -29.98
CA PRO A 145 -17.86 -28.90 -31.36
C PRO A 145 -18.97 -27.87 -31.56
N SER A 146 -18.65 -26.69 -32.07
CA SER A 146 -19.58 -25.79 -32.77
C SER A 146 -18.80 -24.76 -33.57
N ASP A 147 -18.61 -25.07 -34.86
CA ASP A 147 -18.34 -24.07 -35.89
C ASP A 147 -19.44 -23.01 -35.89
N ASN A 148 -19.04 -21.73 -35.91
CA ASN A 148 -19.68 -20.77 -36.80
C ASN A 148 -18.73 -19.62 -37.15
N ASN A 149 -18.46 -19.53 -38.45
CA ASN A 149 -17.67 -18.53 -39.13
C ASN A 149 -18.10 -17.08 -38.80
N GLY A 150 -17.09 -16.26 -38.55
CA GLY A 150 -17.16 -14.80 -38.54
C GLY A 150 -15.73 -14.27 -38.62
N GLU A 151 -15.20 -14.21 -39.84
CA GLU A 151 -13.92 -13.59 -40.17
C GLU A 151 -13.85 -12.17 -39.57
N LEU A 152 -12.94 -11.96 -38.62
CA LEU A 152 -12.44 -10.64 -38.28
C LEU A 152 -10.93 -10.66 -38.50
N GLU A 153 -10.58 -10.34 -39.74
CA GLU A 153 -9.28 -9.92 -40.20
C GLU A 153 -8.83 -8.72 -39.34
N ILE A 154 -7.83 -8.92 -38.46
CA ILE A 154 -7.21 -7.84 -37.73
C ILE A 154 -6.22 -7.16 -38.69
N ASP A 155 -6.71 -6.09 -39.29
CA ASP A 155 -6.00 -5.11 -40.09
C ASP A 155 -4.90 -4.43 -39.26
N TRP A 156 -3.63 -4.72 -39.57
CA TRP A 156 -2.46 -4.00 -39.06
C TRP A 156 -1.95 -2.97 -40.09
N GLY A 157 -2.89 -2.28 -40.74
CA GLY A 157 -2.63 -1.15 -41.62
C GLY A 157 -2.31 0.14 -40.86
N ASP A 158 -1.23 0.78 -41.28
CA ASP A 158 -0.89 2.19 -41.07
C ASP A 158 -0.08 2.57 -39.81
N LEU A 159 1.14 2.03 -39.71
CA LEU A 159 2.27 2.80 -39.18
C LEU A 159 2.99 3.46 -40.36
N GLY A 160 2.42 4.59 -40.79
CA GLY A 160 2.97 5.46 -41.81
C GLY A 160 4.43 5.84 -41.51
N GLY A 161 5.31 5.48 -42.45
CA GLY A 161 6.65 5.99 -42.53
C GLY A 161 6.68 7.46 -42.95
N ILE A 162 7.43 8.25 -42.19
CA ILE A 162 8.13 9.46 -42.63
C ILE A 162 9.54 9.25 -42.05
N GLY A 163 10.59 9.04 -42.83
CA GLY A 163 11.03 9.86 -43.95
C GLY A 163 12.43 10.35 -43.58
N GLU A 164 13.42 9.64 -44.12
CA GLU A 164 14.86 9.78 -43.96
C GLU A 164 15.40 11.15 -44.44
N GLY A 165 16.35 11.74 -43.70
CA GLY A 165 17.32 12.71 -44.25
C GLY A 165 17.67 13.92 -43.38
N GLY A 166 18.90 13.95 -42.82
CA GLY A 166 19.55 15.20 -42.39
C GLY A 166 20.49 15.12 -41.17
N GLU A 167 21.77 14.81 -41.43
CA GLU A 167 23.04 15.10 -40.73
C GLU A 167 23.18 15.15 -39.17
N PRO A 168 24.29 14.59 -38.62
CA PRO A 168 24.55 14.57 -37.18
C PRO A 168 25.28 15.85 -36.74
N SER A 169 24.56 16.74 -36.05
CA SER A 169 25.19 17.80 -35.26
C SER A 169 25.06 17.43 -33.79
N GLY A 170 26.19 17.19 -33.16
CA GLY A 170 26.27 17.01 -31.72
C GLY A 170 25.82 18.27 -31.00
N ASP A 171 24.90 18.09 -30.07
CA ASP A 171 24.83 18.77 -28.79
C ASP A 171 24.01 17.86 -27.88
N ILE A 172 24.71 17.12 -27.02
CA ILE A 172 24.07 16.44 -25.89
C ILE A 172 23.76 17.55 -24.89
N ASP A 173 22.50 17.98 -24.91
CA ASP A 173 21.93 18.96 -24.01
C ASP A 173 21.88 18.40 -22.58
N PHE A 174 22.86 18.80 -21.77
CA PHE A 174 22.84 18.62 -20.30
C PHE A 174 22.19 19.84 -19.61
N GLY A 175 21.18 20.44 -20.24
CA GLY A 175 20.44 21.59 -19.77
C GLY A 175 19.16 21.20 -19.02
N ASP A 176 19.20 21.33 -17.70
CA ASP A 176 18.12 21.96 -16.92
C ASP A 176 16.68 21.44 -17.16
N GLY A 177 16.52 20.12 -17.25
CA GLY A 177 15.23 19.47 -17.08
C GLY A 177 14.89 19.43 -15.60
N ASP A 178 14.05 20.35 -15.15
CA ASP A 178 13.34 20.26 -13.88
C ASP A 178 12.68 18.87 -13.83
N ILE A 179 13.31 17.95 -13.09
CA ILE A 179 12.76 16.61 -12.86
C ILE A 179 11.48 16.86 -12.06
N ASP A 180 10.34 16.54 -12.65
CA ASP A 180 9.07 16.56 -11.94
C ASP A 180 9.15 15.58 -10.76
N TYR A 181 9.37 16.12 -9.55
CA TYR A 181 9.49 15.37 -8.31
C TYR A 181 8.12 15.15 -7.64
N ASP A 182 7.03 15.24 -8.39
CA ASP A 182 5.72 14.82 -7.91
C ASP A 182 5.64 13.29 -7.84
N ILE A 183 6.31 12.72 -6.83
CA ILE A 183 6.13 11.31 -6.41
C ILE A 183 4.82 11.25 -5.63
N SER A 184 3.71 11.55 -6.30
CA SER A 184 2.39 11.33 -5.77
C SER A 184 2.07 9.84 -5.92
N LEU A 185 1.92 9.18 -4.76
CA LEU A 185 1.23 7.90 -4.66
C LEU A 185 -0.23 8.18 -5.02
N GLU A 186 -0.58 8.01 -6.30
CA GLU A 186 -1.96 7.66 -6.63
C GLU A 186 -2.30 6.42 -5.81
N GLN A 187 -3.25 6.59 -4.88
CA GLN A 187 -3.87 5.48 -4.18
C GLN A 187 -4.48 4.60 -5.26
N VAL A 188 -3.81 3.48 -5.56
CA VAL A 188 -4.43 2.42 -6.34
C VAL A 188 -5.54 1.88 -5.45
N ASP A 189 -6.77 2.29 -5.76
CA ASP A 189 -7.96 1.85 -5.07
C ASP A 189 -8.18 0.37 -5.41
N LEU A 190 -7.61 -0.50 -4.57
CA LEU A 190 -7.68 -1.96 -4.69
C LEU A 190 -9.08 -2.51 -4.34
N THR A 191 -10.03 -1.64 -4.01
CA THR A 191 -11.40 -2.01 -3.63
C THR A 191 -12.30 -2.33 -4.84
N GLY A 192 -11.84 -2.11 -6.07
CA GLY A 192 -12.61 -2.28 -7.31
C GLY A 192 -12.29 -3.52 -8.14
N ILE A 193 -11.90 -4.64 -7.54
CA ILE A 193 -11.54 -5.86 -8.28
C ILE A 193 -12.70 -6.86 -8.29
N THR A 194 -13.34 -6.99 -9.46
CA THR A 194 -14.08 -8.19 -9.85
C THR A 194 -13.12 -9.35 -10.04
N ILE A 195 -13.43 -10.49 -9.44
CA ILE A 195 -12.71 -11.75 -9.66
C ILE A 195 -13.00 -12.16 -11.10
N GLU A 196 -12.05 -11.89 -12.00
CA GLU A 196 -12.04 -12.55 -13.30
C GLU A 196 -11.64 -14.02 -13.05
N ASP A 197 -12.44 -14.94 -13.58
CA ASP A 197 -12.32 -16.40 -13.48
C ASP A 197 -11.10 -16.91 -14.29
N GLY A 198 -9.93 -16.33 -14.03
CA GLY A 198 -8.64 -16.66 -14.64
C GLY A 198 -7.84 -17.51 -13.67
N GLY A 199 -7.83 -18.82 -13.93
CA GLY A 199 -7.27 -19.89 -13.09
C GLY A 199 -5.76 -19.88 -12.82
N ASN A 200 -5.22 -18.78 -12.31
CA ASN A 200 -3.86 -18.72 -11.75
C ASN A 200 -3.93 -18.24 -10.29
N SER A 201 -4.07 -19.20 -9.37
CA SER A 201 -3.94 -19.00 -7.92
C SER A 201 -2.61 -19.59 -7.43
N LEU A 202 -1.95 -18.91 -6.48
CA LEU A 202 -0.57 -19.15 -6.05
C LEU A 202 -0.42 -20.26 -4.96
N GLY A 203 -1.45 -21.08 -4.76
CA GLY A 203 -1.32 -22.29 -3.96
C GLY A 203 -1.11 -23.48 -4.89
N THR A 204 -0.49 -24.57 -4.40
CA THR A 204 -0.84 -25.90 -4.92
C THR A 204 -2.35 -26.00 -4.76
N VAL A 205 -3.12 -25.63 -5.78
CA VAL A 205 -4.56 -25.71 -5.73
C VAL A 205 -4.82 -27.19 -5.55
N SER A 206 -5.17 -27.56 -4.31
CA SER A 206 -5.77 -28.85 -4.08
C SER A 206 -6.84 -28.95 -5.15
N GLN A 207 -6.79 -30.01 -5.94
CA GLN A 207 -7.75 -30.29 -7.02
C GLN A 207 -9.21 -30.09 -6.55
N TYR A 208 -9.41 -30.13 -5.23
CA TYR A 208 -10.63 -29.84 -4.52
C TYR A 208 -10.39 -28.73 -3.48
N PRO A 209 -10.79 -27.48 -3.74
CA PRO A 209 -10.74 -26.40 -2.73
C PRO A 209 -11.71 -26.71 -1.59
N THR A 210 -11.41 -26.20 -0.40
CA THR A 210 -12.29 -26.24 0.78
C THR A 210 -13.42 -25.21 0.69
N VAL A 211 -14.46 -25.40 1.50
CA VAL A 211 -15.63 -24.49 1.54
C VAL A 211 -15.23 -23.04 1.83
N LEU A 212 -14.21 -22.82 2.67
CA LEU A 212 -13.71 -21.47 2.96
C LEU A 212 -12.72 -20.92 1.91
N GLU A 213 -12.06 -21.78 1.14
CA GLU A 213 -11.15 -21.38 0.07
C GLU A 213 -11.90 -20.91 -1.17
N ASP A 214 -12.92 -21.66 -1.59
CA ASP A 214 -13.73 -21.31 -2.75
C ASP A 214 -14.56 -20.05 -2.50
N PHE A 215 -14.50 -19.11 -3.44
CA PHE A 215 -15.16 -17.81 -3.33
C PHE A 215 -16.68 -17.95 -3.26
N ASN A 216 -17.25 -18.85 -4.08
CA ASN A 216 -18.69 -18.99 -4.19
C ASN A 216 -19.29 -19.61 -2.92
N THR A 217 -18.72 -20.72 -2.44
CA THR A 217 -19.22 -21.35 -1.20
C THR A 217 -18.96 -20.48 0.02
N ARG A 218 -17.85 -19.74 0.07
CA ARG A 218 -17.62 -18.78 1.16
C ARG A 218 -18.68 -17.67 1.19
N ASN A 219 -19.07 -17.14 0.03
CA ASN A 219 -20.16 -16.14 -0.02
C ASN A 219 -21.51 -16.74 0.37
N MET A 220 -21.82 -17.96 -0.09
CA MET A 220 -23.03 -18.66 0.37
C MET A 220 -23.04 -18.85 1.90
N LEU A 221 -21.90 -19.16 2.51
CA LEU A 221 -21.78 -19.28 3.96
C LEU A 221 -21.98 -17.94 4.66
N LEU A 222 -21.42 -16.86 4.09
CA LEU A 222 -21.62 -15.50 4.60
C LEU A 222 -23.08 -15.07 4.48
N ASP A 223 -23.75 -15.36 3.37
CA ASP A 223 -25.17 -15.08 3.18
C ASP A 223 -26.01 -15.82 4.22
N ASP A 224 -25.74 -17.12 4.44
CA ASP A 224 -26.41 -17.92 5.47
C ASP A 224 -26.19 -17.31 6.88
N LEU A 225 -24.97 -16.88 7.20
CA LEU A 225 -24.65 -16.25 8.48
C LEU A 225 -25.32 -14.88 8.64
N MET A 226 -25.37 -14.08 7.58
CA MET A 226 -26.03 -12.77 7.58
C MET A 226 -27.54 -12.90 7.74
N GLU A 227 -28.16 -13.88 7.07
CA GLU A 227 -29.59 -14.20 7.25
C GLU A 227 -29.87 -14.54 8.72
N LEU A 228 -29.06 -15.41 9.32
CA LEU A 228 -29.21 -15.81 10.72
C LEU A 228 -28.98 -14.65 11.70
N PHE A 229 -28.02 -13.77 11.39
CA PHE A 229 -27.72 -12.59 12.19
C PHE A 229 -28.87 -11.59 12.17
N GLU A 230 -29.41 -11.28 10.99
CA GLU A 230 -30.54 -10.36 10.88
C GLU A 230 -31.82 -10.94 11.50
N PHE A 231 -32.03 -12.26 11.40
CA PHE A 231 -33.08 -12.93 12.14
C PHE A 231 -32.94 -12.77 13.65
N THR A 232 -31.76 -13.02 14.22
CA THR A 232 -31.56 -12.88 15.69
C THR A 232 -31.77 -11.44 16.15
N LYS A 233 -31.30 -10.45 15.38
CA LYS A 233 -31.59 -9.03 15.65
C LYS A 233 -33.07 -8.69 15.62
N GLN A 234 -33.81 -9.17 14.61
CA GLN A 234 -35.24 -8.98 14.54
C GLN A 234 -35.93 -9.56 15.78
N ARG A 235 -35.53 -10.77 16.20
CA ARG A 235 -36.07 -11.43 17.39
C ARG A 235 -35.73 -10.72 18.69
N ILE A 236 -34.55 -10.11 18.81
CA ILE A 236 -34.20 -9.24 19.95
C ILE A 236 -35.17 -8.05 20.02
N ASN A 237 -35.40 -7.36 18.90
CA ASN A 237 -36.32 -6.21 18.88
C ASN A 237 -37.77 -6.60 19.23
N GLU A 238 -38.23 -7.75 18.75
CA GLU A 238 -39.58 -8.27 19.05
C GLU A 238 -39.73 -8.74 20.51
N THR A 239 -38.68 -9.28 21.12
CA THR A 239 -38.69 -9.73 22.52
C THR A 239 -38.49 -8.59 23.51
N VAL A 240 -37.70 -7.56 23.18
CA VAL A 240 -37.52 -6.34 23.98
C VAL A 240 -38.80 -5.49 24.03
N GLY A 241 -39.66 -5.58 23.00
CA GLY A 241 -41.01 -5.00 22.99
C GLY A 241 -41.95 -5.52 24.10
N ARG A 242 -41.54 -6.52 24.89
CA ARG A 242 -42.20 -6.93 26.15
C ARG A 242 -42.05 -5.92 27.29
N GLY A 243 -41.05 -5.04 27.25
CA GLY A 243 -40.76 -4.08 28.33
C GLY A 243 -41.84 -3.02 28.47
N GLU A 244 -42.27 -2.79 29.72
CA GLU A 244 -43.32 -1.85 30.16
C GLU A 244 -43.38 -0.54 29.34
N GLY A 245 -44.20 -0.50 28.28
CA GLY A 245 -44.51 0.74 27.53
C GLY A 245 -44.38 0.71 26.00
N GLY A 246 -43.94 -0.39 25.38
CA GLY A 246 -43.85 -0.52 23.91
C GLY A 246 -45.16 -1.00 23.25
N GLY A 247 -45.74 -0.21 22.36
CA GLY A 247 -47.06 -0.45 21.78
C GLY A 247 -47.21 -1.74 20.94
N GLY A 248 -48.09 -2.64 21.39
CA GLY A 248 -49.12 -3.35 20.62
C GLY A 248 -48.76 -4.35 19.51
N GLY A 249 -47.63 -4.21 18.80
CA GLY A 249 -47.33 -4.98 17.59
C GLY A 249 -46.60 -6.31 17.84
N GLY A 250 -45.56 -6.31 18.67
CA GLY A 250 -44.71 -7.49 18.91
C GLY A 250 -45.37 -8.61 19.73
N PHE A 251 -46.35 -8.25 20.57
CA PHE A 251 -47.07 -9.20 21.42
C PHE A 251 -47.95 -10.17 20.61
N VAL A 252 -48.61 -9.70 19.56
CA VAL A 252 -49.55 -10.52 18.77
C VAL A 252 -48.81 -11.58 17.95
N LEU A 253 -47.64 -11.26 17.41
CA LEU A 253 -46.84 -12.21 16.64
C LEU A 253 -46.23 -13.31 17.51
N GLN A 254 -46.08 -13.13 18.83
CA GLN A 254 -45.47 -14.13 19.72
C GLN A 254 -46.46 -15.16 20.30
N VAL A 255 -47.75 -14.83 20.41
CA VAL A 255 -48.75 -15.67 21.08
C VAL A 255 -49.04 -16.98 20.31
N ASP A 256 -48.88 -16.97 18.98
CA ASP A 256 -49.13 -18.14 18.13
C ASP A 256 -47.87 -19.00 17.89
N LEU A 257 -46.71 -18.66 18.47
CA LEU A 257 -45.50 -19.48 18.34
C LEU A 257 -45.48 -20.68 19.29
N PRO A 258 -44.89 -21.82 18.87
CA PRO A 258 -44.67 -22.96 19.74
C PRO A 258 -43.88 -22.61 21.00
N SER A 259 -44.15 -23.33 22.09
CA SER A 259 -43.45 -23.17 23.37
C SER A 259 -41.94 -23.40 23.27
N SER A 260 -41.47 -24.17 22.28
CA SER A 260 -40.06 -24.36 21.96
C SER A 260 -39.35 -23.07 21.52
N VAL A 261 -40.07 -22.13 20.90
CA VAL A 261 -39.53 -20.85 20.42
C VAL A 261 -39.71 -19.73 21.46
N GLN A 262 -40.72 -19.85 22.33
CA GLN A 262 -40.98 -18.92 23.43
C GLN A 262 -40.06 -19.15 24.65
N GLY A 263 -39.37 -20.28 24.73
CA GLY A 263 -38.51 -20.65 25.86
C GLY A 263 -37.20 -19.87 25.97
N TYR A 264 -36.77 -19.18 24.91
CA TYR A 264 -35.52 -18.40 24.89
C TYR A 264 -35.75 -16.99 25.46
N SER A 265 -34.89 -16.58 26.40
CA SER A 265 -34.89 -15.23 26.95
C SER A 265 -34.22 -14.24 25.99
N SER A 266 -34.50 -12.94 26.15
CA SER A 266 -33.81 -11.88 25.37
C SER A 266 -32.29 -12.00 25.44
N LYS A 267 -31.75 -12.39 26.62
CA LYS A 267 -30.32 -12.57 26.83
C LYS A 267 -29.75 -13.75 26.04
N ASP A 268 -30.51 -14.84 25.90
CA ASP A 268 -30.06 -16.01 25.14
C ASP A 268 -30.00 -15.69 23.64
N ILE A 269 -30.95 -14.88 23.13
CA ILE A 269 -30.95 -14.44 21.72
C ILE A 269 -29.84 -13.41 21.47
N GLU A 270 -29.54 -12.55 22.44
CA GLU A 270 -28.38 -11.65 22.39
C GLU A 270 -27.05 -12.42 22.35
N GLU A 271 -26.92 -13.50 23.11
CA GLU A 271 -25.75 -14.39 23.06
C GLU A 271 -25.63 -15.08 21.71
N MET A 272 -26.74 -15.61 21.17
CA MET A 272 -26.79 -16.17 19.82
C MET A 272 -26.33 -15.16 18.77
N SER A 273 -26.84 -13.93 18.82
CA SER A 273 -26.48 -12.87 17.89
C SER A 273 -24.99 -12.50 17.97
N CYS A 274 -24.43 -12.43 19.20
CA CYS A 274 -22.99 -12.21 19.41
C CYS A 274 -22.14 -13.34 18.80
N ASN A 275 -22.56 -14.60 18.95
CA ASN A 275 -21.85 -15.74 18.38
C ASN A 275 -21.83 -15.70 16.85
N VAL A 276 -22.97 -15.39 16.21
CA VAL A 276 -23.03 -15.24 14.74
C VAL A 276 -22.19 -14.05 14.26
N SER A 277 -22.27 -12.90 14.94
CA SER A 277 -21.46 -11.72 14.64
C SER A 277 -19.97 -12.04 14.69
N SER A 278 -19.52 -12.80 15.70
CA SER A 278 -18.11 -13.14 15.87
C SER A 278 -17.56 -13.95 14.69
N VAL A 279 -18.37 -14.85 14.11
CA VAL A 279 -17.99 -15.60 12.91
C VAL A 279 -17.91 -14.67 11.69
N ILE A 280 -18.92 -13.82 11.50
CA ILE A 280 -18.95 -12.84 10.40
C ILE A 280 -17.72 -11.93 10.48
N ASP A 281 -17.42 -11.39 11.65
CA ASP A 281 -16.26 -10.52 11.89
C ASP A 281 -14.94 -11.26 11.59
N SER A 282 -14.84 -12.54 11.95
CA SER A 282 -13.66 -13.36 11.64
C SER A 282 -13.41 -13.50 10.12
N LEU A 283 -14.47 -13.61 9.32
CA LEU A 283 -14.39 -13.73 7.85
C LEU A 283 -14.27 -12.37 7.14
N THR A 284 -14.82 -11.31 7.72
CA THR A 284 -14.94 -9.98 7.08
C THR A 284 -13.94 -8.94 7.59
N ASN A 285 -13.14 -9.23 8.61
CA ASN A 285 -12.07 -8.33 9.04
C ASN A 285 -11.13 -8.01 7.88
N LYS A 286 -10.58 -6.79 7.85
CA LYS A 286 -9.67 -6.29 6.80
C LYS A 286 -8.53 -7.26 6.52
N LYS A 287 -7.90 -7.80 7.57
CA LYS A 287 -6.81 -8.78 7.44
C LYS A 287 -7.30 -10.07 6.78
N SER A 288 -8.48 -10.57 7.17
CA SER A 288 -9.09 -11.77 6.58
C SER A 288 -9.42 -11.57 5.11
N GLN A 289 -10.05 -10.43 4.76
CA GLN A 289 -10.35 -10.08 3.38
C GLN A 289 -9.09 -10.00 2.52
N GLN A 290 -8.03 -9.35 3.01
CA GLN A 290 -6.73 -9.29 2.31
C GLN A 290 -6.13 -10.69 2.10
N LEU A 291 -6.14 -11.56 3.11
CA LEU A 291 -5.67 -12.94 2.99
C LEU A 291 -6.47 -13.73 1.95
N LEU A 292 -7.80 -13.59 1.95
CA LEU A 292 -8.70 -14.27 1.01
C LEU A 292 -8.56 -13.71 -0.42
N LEU A 293 -8.27 -12.42 -0.58
CA LEU A 293 -7.96 -11.81 -1.88
C LEU A 293 -6.61 -12.30 -2.42
N MET A 294 -5.60 -12.42 -1.56
CA MET A 294 -4.30 -13.01 -1.93
C MET A 294 -4.43 -14.48 -2.32
N LEU A 295 -5.32 -15.24 -1.66
CA LEU A 295 -5.65 -16.62 -2.05
C LEU A 295 -6.34 -16.68 -3.42
N GLY A 296 -7.32 -15.80 -3.64
CA GLY A 296 -8.18 -15.84 -4.82
C GLY A 296 -7.52 -15.34 -6.10
N SER A 297 -6.50 -14.49 -6.02
CA SER A 297 -5.85 -13.92 -7.20
C SER A 297 -4.33 -13.80 -7.03
N GLN A 298 -3.57 -14.57 -7.80
CA GLN A 298 -2.11 -14.39 -7.88
C GLN A 298 -1.75 -12.99 -8.39
N SER A 299 -2.53 -12.47 -9.34
CA SER A 299 -2.33 -11.11 -9.88
C SER A 299 -2.52 -10.03 -8.81
N TYR A 300 -3.33 -10.26 -7.77
CA TYR A 300 -3.43 -9.35 -6.63
C TYR A 300 -2.15 -9.36 -5.80
N LEU A 301 -1.60 -10.54 -5.49
CA LEU A 301 -0.34 -10.67 -4.76
C LEU A 301 0.84 -10.04 -5.52
N ASP A 302 0.91 -10.26 -6.84
CA ASP A 302 1.95 -9.68 -7.70
C ASP A 302 1.84 -8.14 -7.76
N ARG A 303 0.61 -7.59 -7.82
CA ARG A 303 0.37 -6.14 -7.76
C ARG A 303 0.74 -5.57 -6.41
N LEU A 304 0.34 -6.22 -5.31
CA LEU A 304 0.65 -5.78 -3.95
C LEU A 304 2.16 -5.79 -3.68
N SER A 305 2.84 -6.87 -4.07
CA SER A 305 4.31 -6.96 -3.96
C SER A 305 5.01 -5.91 -4.81
N SER A 306 4.58 -5.71 -6.06
CA SER A 306 5.13 -4.66 -6.93
C SER A 306 4.93 -3.26 -6.35
N GLN A 307 3.77 -2.98 -5.74
CA GLN A 307 3.49 -1.71 -5.08
C GLN A 307 4.43 -1.47 -3.88
N LEU A 308 4.64 -2.47 -3.04
CA LEU A 308 5.54 -2.39 -1.88
C LEU A 308 7.00 -2.23 -2.30
N ILE A 309 7.46 -3.00 -3.29
CA ILE A 309 8.79 -2.88 -3.88
C ILE A 309 8.98 -1.47 -4.46
N ARG A 310 7.98 -0.94 -5.20
CA ARG A 310 8.01 0.43 -5.72
C ARG A 310 8.15 1.45 -4.59
N GLN A 311 7.40 1.32 -3.50
CA GLN A 311 7.54 2.23 -2.35
C GLN A 311 8.93 2.18 -1.71
N GLN A 312 9.48 0.98 -1.56
CA GLN A 312 10.84 0.77 -1.05
C GLN A 312 11.88 1.44 -1.96
N GLU A 313 11.75 1.27 -3.27
CA GLU A 313 12.63 1.93 -4.25
C GLU A 313 12.53 3.45 -4.20
N LEU A 314 11.33 4.01 -4.08
CA LEU A 314 11.13 5.45 -3.98
C LEU A 314 11.79 6.01 -2.71
N SER A 315 11.65 5.31 -1.58
CA SER A 315 12.35 5.67 -0.33
C SER A 315 13.88 5.62 -0.48
N ARG A 316 14.39 4.59 -1.17
CA ARG A 316 15.83 4.45 -1.45
C ARG A 316 16.34 5.58 -2.36
N ARG A 317 15.63 5.89 -3.44
CA ARG A 317 15.97 6.99 -4.36
C ARG A 317 15.98 8.33 -3.64
N ALA A 318 14.96 8.62 -2.83
CA ALA A 318 14.91 9.84 -2.02
C ALA A 318 16.10 9.92 -1.03
N SER A 319 16.48 8.79 -0.43
CA SER A 319 17.66 8.72 0.45
C SER A 319 18.99 8.94 -0.31
N SER A 320 19.11 8.42 -1.52
CA SER A 320 20.26 8.68 -2.40
C SER A 320 20.37 10.17 -2.75
N LEU A 321 19.25 10.84 -3.08
CA LEU A 321 19.25 12.28 -3.33
C LEU A 321 19.74 13.09 -2.13
N VAL A 322 19.34 12.71 -0.91
CA VAL A 322 19.89 13.34 0.31
C VAL A 322 21.41 13.24 0.34
N SER A 323 21.97 12.05 0.04
CA SER A 323 23.41 11.86 0.03
C SER A 323 24.11 12.71 -1.03
N GLU A 324 23.53 12.84 -2.22
CA GLU A 324 24.07 13.68 -3.30
C GLU A 324 24.06 15.17 -2.94
N TYR A 325 22.96 15.68 -2.37
CA TYR A 325 22.91 17.07 -1.93
C TYR A 325 23.86 17.34 -0.76
N THR A 326 24.04 16.39 0.16
CA THR A 326 25.03 16.54 1.24
C THR A 326 26.46 16.58 0.71
N TYR A 327 26.76 15.82 -0.34
CA TYR A 327 28.06 15.89 -1.03
C TYR A 327 28.26 17.26 -1.69
N LYS A 328 27.27 17.75 -2.44
CA LYS A 328 27.31 19.10 -3.08
C LYS A 328 27.50 20.22 -2.05
N ILE A 329 26.87 20.11 -0.87
CA ILE A 329 27.05 21.07 0.22
C ILE A 329 28.50 21.05 0.72
N LYS A 330 29.08 19.85 0.90
CA LYS A 330 30.45 19.69 1.37
C LYS A 330 31.47 20.24 0.37
N GLU A 331 31.33 19.88 -0.91
CA GLU A 331 32.18 20.36 -2.00
C GLU A 331 32.14 21.89 -2.10
N ALA A 332 30.93 22.48 -2.10
CA ALA A 332 30.79 23.94 -2.16
C ALA A 332 31.33 24.64 -0.91
N SER A 333 31.31 23.98 0.26
CA SER A 333 31.91 24.48 1.50
C SER A 333 33.43 24.47 1.43
N GLU A 334 34.04 23.39 0.93
CA GLU A 334 35.49 23.30 0.74
C GLU A 334 36.00 24.37 -0.23
N LEU A 335 35.35 24.53 -1.39
CA LEU A 335 35.69 25.59 -2.37
C LEU A 335 35.48 27.01 -1.81
N GLN A 336 34.45 27.22 -0.97
CA GLN A 336 34.28 28.49 -0.27
C GLN A 336 35.46 28.77 0.65
N THR A 337 35.89 27.80 1.47
CA THR A 337 37.02 27.98 2.40
C THR A 337 38.33 28.27 1.68
N GLU A 338 38.58 27.65 0.52
CA GLU A 338 39.76 27.94 -0.32
C GLU A 338 39.72 29.38 -0.88
N CYS A 339 38.56 29.82 -1.36
CA CYS A 339 38.37 31.18 -1.87
C CYS A 339 38.49 32.22 -0.75
N GLU A 340 37.97 31.94 0.44
CA GLU A 340 38.10 32.79 1.63
C GLU A 340 39.56 32.89 2.11
N GLY A 341 40.29 31.77 2.10
CA GLY A 341 41.72 31.74 2.40
C GLY A 341 42.51 32.61 1.42
N SER A 342 42.27 32.44 0.12
CA SER A 342 42.90 33.24 -0.95
C SER A 342 42.55 34.72 -0.84
N LEU A 343 41.29 35.05 -0.53
CA LEU A 343 40.84 36.41 -0.31
C LEU A 343 41.55 37.04 0.89
N SER A 344 41.74 36.30 1.99
CA SER A 344 42.42 36.79 3.19
C SER A 344 43.88 37.16 2.92
N LEU A 345 44.59 36.32 2.16
CA LEU A 345 45.98 36.57 1.74
C LEU A 345 46.07 37.80 0.83
N LEU A 346 45.18 37.88 -0.15
CA LEU A 346 45.13 39.01 -1.09
C LEU A 346 44.84 40.33 -0.37
N VAL A 347 43.90 40.33 0.56
CA VAL A 347 43.58 41.50 1.40
C VAL A 347 44.80 41.90 2.26
N ALA A 348 45.51 40.93 2.83
CA ALA A 348 46.74 41.20 3.60
C ALA A 348 47.85 41.81 2.73
N ASP A 349 48.04 41.33 1.50
CA ASP A 349 49.04 41.88 0.58
C ASP A 349 48.66 43.27 0.07
N VAL A 350 47.37 43.52 -0.19
CA VAL A 350 46.88 44.88 -0.51
C VAL A 350 47.12 45.84 0.67
N LYS A 351 46.96 45.40 1.93
CA LYS A 351 47.34 46.20 3.12
C LYS A 351 48.83 46.53 3.12
N LYS A 352 49.69 45.54 2.90
CA LYS A 352 51.16 45.74 2.87
C LYS A 352 51.56 46.72 1.78
N ILE A 353 51.04 46.55 0.56
CA ILE A 353 51.34 47.44 -0.58
C ILE A 353 50.85 48.87 -0.28
N LYS A 354 49.66 49.03 0.32
CA LYS A 354 49.15 50.36 0.72
C LYS A 354 50.11 51.05 1.69
N ILE A 355 50.61 50.34 2.70
CA ILE A 355 51.56 50.87 3.70
C ILE A 355 52.91 51.22 3.05
N MET A 356 53.44 50.36 2.17
CA MET A 356 54.70 50.63 1.48
C MET A 356 54.59 51.87 0.58
N VAL A 357 53.51 51.97 -0.20
CA VAL A 357 53.30 53.09 -1.11
C VAL A 357 53.06 54.39 -0.33
N SER A 358 52.30 54.37 0.78
CA SER A 358 52.13 55.58 1.59
C SER A 358 53.46 56.06 2.19
N LYS A 359 54.31 55.14 2.67
CA LYS A 359 55.65 55.45 3.21
C LYS A 359 56.58 56.01 2.14
N GLU A 360 56.60 55.43 0.95
CA GLU A 360 57.44 55.92 -0.16
C GLU A 360 56.98 57.28 -0.68
N ILE A 361 55.67 57.55 -0.73
CA ILE A 361 55.15 58.88 -1.09
C ILE A 361 55.47 59.89 0.03
N SER A 362 55.31 59.52 1.31
CA SER A 362 55.62 60.40 2.45
C SER A 362 57.09 60.88 2.43
N LYS A 363 58.05 59.98 2.15
CA LYS A 363 59.47 60.33 1.98
C LYS A 363 59.71 61.35 0.86
N LYS A 364 58.95 61.28 -0.24
CA LYS A 364 59.07 62.23 -1.36
C LYS A 364 58.51 63.61 -1.04
N TYR A 365 57.68 63.75 0.00
CA TYR A 365 57.02 65.00 0.39
C TYR A 365 57.38 65.42 1.82
N ASN A 366 58.67 65.38 2.17
CA ASN A 366 59.22 65.87 3.45
C ASN A 366 58.49 65.29 4.69
N ASP A 367 58.30 63.97 4.72
CA ASP A 367 57.69 63.23 5.83
C ASP A 367 56.27 63.69 6.24
N ARG A 368 55.54 64.32 5.31
CA ARG A 368 54.10 64.58 5.52
C ARG A 368 53.32 63.26 5.51
N ILE A 369 52.32 63.15 6.37
CA ILE A 369 51.46 61.96 6.46
C ILE A 369 50.64 61.85 5.16
N VAL A 370 50.80 60.73 4.45
CA VAL A 370 50.07 60.45 3.20
C VAL A 370 49.11 59.30 3.43
N ASN A 371 47.81 59.57 3.29
CA ASN A 371 46.76 58.54 3.36
C ASN A 371 46.19 58.29 1.96
N ILE A 372 46.30 57.04 1.49
CA ILE A 372 45.70 56.61 0.22
C ILE A 372 44.21 56.38 0.45
N THR A 373 43.37 57.17 -0.24
CA THR A 373 41.90 57.10 -0.20
C THR A 373 41.32 56.47 -1.47
N GLY A 374 40.10 55.94 -1.41
CA GLY A 374 39.38 55.30 -2.54
C GLY A 374 38.87 53.90 -2.20
N ASP A 375 38.54 53.12 -3.23
CA ASP A 375 37.94 51.76 -3.13
C ASP A 375 38.78 50.78 -2.28
N ILE A 376 40.08 51.04 -2.16
CA ILE A 376 41.02 50.31 -1.30
C ILE A 376 40.61 50.40 0.19
N ASN A 377 39.95 51.48 0.62
CA ASN A 377 39.46 51.64 1.98
C ASN A 377 38.18 50.83 2.26
N GLN A 378 37.43 50.44 1.23
CA GLN A 378 36.23 49.61 1.38
C GLN A 378 36.55 48.12 1.60
N LEU A 379 37.83 47.76 1.53
CA LEU A 379 38.32 46.40 1.79
C LEU A 379 38.68 46.14 3.25
N PHE A 380 38.70 47.16 4.10
CA PHE A 380 39.27 47.12 5.45
C PHE A 380 38.32 47.57 6.53
#